data_AF-A0A2N7WN56-F1
#
_entry.id   AF-A0A2N7WN56-F1
#
_cell.length_a   1.000
_cell.length_b   1.000
_cell.length_c   1.000
_cell.angle_alpha   90.00
_cell.angle_beta   90.00
_cell.angle_gamma   90.00
#
_symmetry.space_group_name_H-M   'P 1'
#
loop_
_entity.id
_entity.type
_entity.pdbx_description
1 polymer ?
#
loop_
_entity_poly.entity_id
_entity_poly.type
_entity_poly.pdbx_seq_one_letter_code
_entity_poly.pdbx_strand_id
1 'polypeptide(L)'
;MADILMSRQHVRDMKRDIKVGMVSGRAPEAGAAARTAALKLLDRSIAFGHCRLAVIRFLVAAEVGAGITLDRVRYCEDAVVKCNDASLSQSFSAALKRIFVFPPADTL
;
A
#
# COMPACT_ATOMS: atom_id res chain seq x y z
N MET A 1 -6.76 7.45 -17.29
CA MET A 1 -5.73 8.49 -17.04
C MET A 1 -6.35 9.71 -16.34
N ALA A 2 -6.81 9.58 -15.08
CA ALA A 2 -7.47 10.68 -14.34
C ALA A 2 -6.81 11.00 -12.97
N ASP A 3 -5.82 10.21 -12.53
CA ASP A 3 -5.26 10.28 -11.16
C ASP A 3 -4.09 11.25 -10.96
N ILE A 4 -3.72 12.03 -11.99
CA ILE A 4 -2.53 12.90 -11.95
C ILE A 4 -2.78 14.15 -11.06
N LEU A 5 -4.04 14.55 -10.85
CA LEU A 5 -4.43 15.75 -10.11
C LEU A 5 -5.05 15.44 -8.73
N MET A 6 -4.42 14.57 -7.93
CA MET A 6 -4.76 14.52 -6.51
C MET A 6 -4.22 15.76 -5.79
N SER A 7 -5.12 16.56 -5.23
CA SER A 7 -4.76 17.73 -4.42
C SER A 7 -4.00 17.30 -3.16
N ARG A 8 -3.18 18.20 -2.62
CA ARG A 8 -2.47 17.95 -1.35
C ARG A 8 -3.45 17.63 -0.22
N GLN A 9 -4.64 18.23 -0.23
CA GLN A 9 -5.70 17.96 0.75
C GLN A 9 -6.19 16.52 0.63
N HIS A 10 -6.47 16.05 -0.59
CA HIS A 10 -6.89 14.68 -0.84
C HIS A 10 -5.85 13.64 -0.37
N VAL A 11 -4.56 13.94 -0.53
CA VAL A 11 -3.47 13.09 0.01
C VAL A 11 -3.45 13.06 1.54
N ARG A 12 -3.76 14.18 2.20
CA ARG A 12 -3.83 14.25 3.67
C ARG A 12 -5.03 13.47 4.21
N ASP A 13 -6.17 13.54 3.53
CA ASP A 13 -7.38 12.83 3.94
C ASP A 13 -7.19 11.31 3.81
N MET A 14 -6.63 10.82 2.70
CA MET A 14 -6.28 9.39 2.58
C MET A 14 -5.29 8.91 3.65
N LYS A 15 -4.29 9.73 4.02
CA LYS A 15 -3.38 9.39 5.13
C LYS A 15 -4.11 9.31 6.47
N ARG A 16 -5.10 10.18 6.68
CA ARG A 16 -5.96 10.14 7.87
C ARG A 16 -6.78 8.85 7.88
N ASP A 17 -7.39 8.48 6.76
CA ASP A 17 -8.20 7.26 6.65
C ASP A 17 -7.39 6.00 6.96
N ILE A 18 -6.16 5.91 6.44
CA ILE A 18 -5.22 4.83 6.78
C ILE A 18 -4.98 4.79 8.29
N LYS A 19 -4.64 5.94 8.89
CA LYS A 19 -4.36 6.01 10.34
C LYS A 19 -5.58 5.62 11.18
N VAL A 20 -6.77 6.05 10.79
CA VAL A 20 -8.02 5.67 11.46
C VAL A 20 -8.25 4.17 11.33
N GLY A 21 -8.13 3.59 10.14
CA GLY A 21 -8.31 2.15 9.93
C GLY A 21 -7.33 1.29 10.74
N MET A 22 -6.07 1.71 10.86
CA MET A 22 -5.05 1.01 11.65
C MET A 22 -5.34 1.04 13.15
N VAL A 23 -5.83 2.17 13.68
CA VAL A 23 -6.15 2.30 15.12
C VAL A 23 -7.49 1.65 15.44
N SER A 24 -8.48 1.82 14.57
CA SER A 24 -9.85 1.41 14.86
C SER A 24 -10.07 -0.09 14.71
N GLY A 25 -9.24 -0.83 13.96
CA GLY A 25 -9.01 -2.29 13.96
C GLY A 25 -10.21 -3.27 13.88
N ARG A 26 -11.44 -2.78 14.06
CA ARG A 26 -12.70 -3.48 14.31
C ARG A 26 -13.87 -2.85 13.57
N ALA A 27 -13.76 -1.61 13.08
CA ALA A 27 -14.79 -0.99 12.26
C ALA A 27 -14.60 -1.40 10.79
N PRO A 28 -15.51 -2.22 10.20
CA PRO A 28 -15.33 -2.75 8.86
C PRO A 28 -15.24 -1.65 7.79
N GLU A 29 -16.00 -0.56 7.95
CA GLU A 29 -15.97 0.59 7.03
C GLU A 29 -14.63 1.33 7.08
N ALA A 30 -14.07 1.53 8.27
CA ALA A 30 -12.76 2.16 8.43
C ALA A 30 -11.64 1.31 7.81
N GLY A 31 -11.78 -0.03 7.88
CA GLY A 31 -10.88 -0.95 7.19
C GLY A 31 -10.95 -0.84 5.67
N ALA A 32 -12.16 -0.79 5.09
CA ALA A 32 -12.35 -0.66 3.65
C ALA A 32 -11.81 0.66 3.09
N ALA A 33 -12.05 1.77 3.79
CA ALA A 33 -11.53 3.09 3.44
C ALA A 33 -9.99 3.12 3.49
N ALA A 34 -9.39 2.57 4.55
CA ALA A 34 -7.94 2.49 4.69
C ALA A 34 -7.27 1.65 3.59
N ARG A 35 -7.83 0.49 3.24
CA ARG A 35 -7.32 -0.35 2.14
C ARG A 35 -7.38 0.40 0.81
N THR A 36 -8.51 1.03 0.51
CA THR A 36 -8.70 1.80 -0.73
C THR A 36 -7.72 2.98 -0.81
N ALA A 37 -7.57 3.73 0.28
CA ALA A 37 -6.65 4.85 0.38
C ALA A 37 -5.18 4.41 0.21
N ALA A 38 -4.78 3.29 0.82
CA ALA A 38 -3.43 2.76 0.69
C ALA A 38 -3.10 2.36 -0.75
N LEU A 39 -4.03 1.70 -1.44
CA LEU A 39 -3.86 1.32 -2.85
C LEU A 39 -3.77 2.53 -3.77
N LYS A 40 -4.65 3.54 -3.60
CA LYS A 40 -4.60 4.77 -4.41
C LYS A 40 -3.28 5.53 -4.25
N LEU A 41 -2.78 5.63 -3.01
CA LEU A 41 -1.49 6.26 -2.75
C LEU A 41 -0.33 5.46 -3.36
N LEU A 42 -0.40 4.13 -3.33
CA LEU A 42 0.59 3.25 -3.97
C LEU A 42 0.59 3.45 -5.49
N ASP A 43 -0.57 3.36 -6.14
CA ASP A 43 -0.72 3.57 -7.59
C ASP A 43 -0.17 4.92 -8.01
N ARG A 44 -0.48 5.96 -7.22
CA ARG A 44 0.08 7.29 -7.44
C ARG A 44 1.61 7.26 -7.35
N SER A 45 2.21 6.66 -6.33
CA SER A 45 3.68 6.53 -6.26
C SER A 45 4.27 5.87 -7.50
N ILE A 46 3.65 4.78 -7.95
CA ILE A 46 4.08 4.01 -9.13
C ILE A 46 4.03 4.89 -10.37
N ALA A 47 2.91 5.58 -10.59
CA ALA A 47 2.70 6.49 -11.72
C ALA A 47 3.72 7.64 -11.76
N PHE A 48 4.16 8.13 -10.59
CA PHE A 48 5.18 9.18 -10.47
C PHE A 48 6.63 8.64 -10.45
N GLY A 49 6.84 7.33 -10.54
CA GLY A 49 8.20 6.75 -10.54
C GLY A 49 8.92 6.82 -9.19
N HIS A 50 8.23 7.09 -8.09
CA HIS A 50 8.85 7.32 -6.79
C HIS A 50 9.24 6.01 -6.11
N CYS A 51 10.40 5.44 -6.45
CA CYS A 51 10.84 4.11 -5.99
C CYS A 51 10.68 3.91 -4.48
N ARG A 52 11.41 4.68 -3.65
CA ARG A 52 11.38 4.51 -2.18
C ARG A 52 9.99 4.70 -1.59
N LEU A 53 9.25 5.70 -2.08
CA LEU A 53 7.92 6.02 -1.58
C LEU A 53 6.86 5.02 -2.03
N ALA A 54 7.03 4.38 -3.20
CA ALA A 54 6.20 3.28 -3.64
C ALA A 54 6.32 2.11 -2.68
N VAL A 55 7.55 1.72 -2.33
CA VAL A 55 7.80 0.62 -1.38
C VAL A 55 7.25 0.94 0.00
N ILE A 56 7.45 2.15 0.52
CA ILE A 56 6.86 2.56 1.81
C ILE A 56 5.32 2.42 1.79
N ARG A 57 4.67 2.83 0.69
CA ARG A 57 3.22 2.73 0.55
C ARG A 57 2.74 1.31 0.32
N PHE A 58 3.57 0.46 -0.30
CA PHE A 58 3.33 -0.97 -0.38
C PHE A 58 3.29 -1.61 1.00
N LEU A 59 4.25 -1.28 1.88
CA LEU A 59 4.27 -1.78 3.26
C LEU A 59 3.00 -1.39 4.02
N VAL A 60 2.56 -0.14 3.86
CA VAL A 60 1.29 0.35 4.44
C VAL A 60 0.09 -0.41 3.88
N ALA A 61 0.04 -0.63 2.56
CA ALA A 61 -1.03 -1.40 1.93
C ALA A 61 -1.08 -2.85 2.45
N ALA A 62 0.08 -3.47 2.66
CA ALA A 62 0.20 -4.81 3.23
C ALA A 62 -0.27 -4.83 4.70
N GLU A 63 0.08 -3.80 5.47
CA GLU A 63 -0.29 -3.68 6.87
C GLU A 63 -1.80 -3.54 7.09
N VAL A 64 -2.49 -2.77 6.23
CA VAL A 64 -3.96 -2.65 6.28
C VAL A 64 -4.71 -3.82 5.61
N GLY A 65 -3.98 -4.82 5.10
CA GLY A 65 -4.55 -5.99 4.42
C GLY A 65 -5.24 -5.65 3.10
N ALA A 66 -4.70 -4.69 2.34
CA ALA A 66 -5.23 -4.37 1.02
C ALA A 66 -4.89 -5.48 0.00
N GLY A 67 -5.80 -5.72 -0.95
CA GLY A 67 -5.57 -6.65 -2.06
C GLY A 67 -4.53 -6.09 -3.04
N ILE A 68 -3.25 -6.42 -2.83
CA ILE A 68 -2.16 -5.97 -3.69
C ILE A 68 -2.00 -6.97 -4.84
N THR A 69 -2.13 -6.47 -6.06
CA THR A 69 -1.95 -7.25 -7.30
C THR A 69 -0.48 -7.59 -7.56
N LEU A 70 -0.22 -8.66 -8.31
CA LEU A 70 1.13 -9.08 -8.69
C LEU A 70 1.93 -7.99 -9.44
N ASP A 71 1.26 -7.16 -10.25
CA ASP A 71 1.91 -6.07 -10.99
C ASP A 71 2.56 -5.02 -10.06
N ARG A 72 1.78 -4.56 -9.06
CA ARG A 72 2.26 -3.69 -7.97
C ARG A 72 3.39 -4.32 -7.17
N VAL A 73 3.33 -5.63 -6.92
CA VAL A 73 4.41 -6.38 -6.25
C VAL A 73 5.69 -6.31 -7.06
N ARG A 74 5.64 -6.64 -8.36
CA ARG A 74 6.81 -6.63 -9.26
C ARG A 74 7.43 -5.24 -9.35
N TYR A 75 6.61 -4.20 -9.50
CA TYR A 75 7.13 -2.83 -9.47
C TYR A 75 7.88 -2.51 -8.18
N CYS A 76 7.31 -2.90 -7.03
CA CYS A 76 7.92 -2.62 -5.74
C CYS A 76 9.19 -3.45 -5.50
N GLU A 77 9.25 -4.67 -6.02
CA GLU A 77 10.46 -5.51 -6.01
C GLU A 77 11.60 -4.84 -6.80
N ASP A 78 11.33 -4.38 -8.02
CA ASP A 78 12.29 -3.60 -8.81
C ASP A 78 12.70 -2.30 -8.11
N ALA A 79 11.74 -1.61 -7.48
CA ALA A 79 11.99 -0.37 -6.76
C ALA A 79 12.89 -0.59 -5.53
N VAL A 80 12.73 -1.71 -4.81
CA VAL A 80 13.58 -2.10 -3.68
C VAL A 80 15.02 -2.28 -4.15
N VAL A 81 15.24 -3.03 -5.24
CA VAL A 81 16.57 -3.25 -5.82
C VAL A 81 17.21 -1.92 -6.22
N LYS A 82 16.45 -1.02 -6.87
CA LYS A 82 16.93 0.31 -7.28
C LYS A 82 17.27 1.22 -6.12
N CYS A 83 16.54 1.14 -5.00
CA CYS A 83 16.80 1.98 -3.83
C CYS A 83 18.06 1.57 -3.05
N ASN A 84 18.52 0.32 -3.19
CA ASN A 84 19.68 -0.23 -2.48
C ASN A 84 19.65 0.04 -0.96
N ASP A 85 18.45 0.01 -0.37
CA ASP A 85 18.20 0.27 1.06
C ASP A 85 17.92 -1.06 1.75
N ALA A 86 18.90 -1.57 2.50
CA ALA A 86 18.83 -2.89 3.14
C ALA A 86 17.65 -3.03 4.13
N SER A 87 17.31 -1.96 4.85
CA SER A 87 16.19 -1.94 5.78
C SER A 87 14.86 -2.04 5.04
N LEU A 88 14.76 -1.35 3.91
CA LEU A 88 13.60 -1.40 3.02
C LEU A 88 13.42 -2.78 2.39
N SER A 89 14.52 -3.40 1.92
CA SER A 89 14.52 -4.76 1.38
C SER A 89 14.04 -5.79 2.39
N GLN A 90 14.55 -5.71 3.62
CA GLN A 90 14.13 -6.61 4.70
C GLN A 90 12.63 -6.45 5.00
N SER A 91 12.17 -5.20 5.17
CA SER A 91 10.78 -4.88 5.44
C SER A 91 9.85 -5.36 4.32
N PHE A 92 10.26 -5.18 3.06
CA PHE A 92 9.52 -5.65 1.89
C PHE A 92 9.39 -7.18 1.86
N SER A 93 10.48 -7.90 2.09
CA SER A 93 10.48 -9.37 2.14
C SER A 93 9.55 -9.91 3.25
N ALA A 94 9.50 -9.23 4.40
CA ALA A 94 8.61 -9.60 5.49
C ALA A 94 7.13 -9.34 5.12
N ALA A 95 6.83 -8.22 4.46
CA ALA A 95 5.49 -7.88 4.00
C ALA A 95 4.98 -8.87 2.94
N LEU A 96 5.82 -9.27 1.98
CA LEU A 96 5.44 -10.26 0.97
C LEU A 96 4.98 -11.58 1.59
N LYS A 97 5.71 -12.09 2.58
CA LYS A 97 5.33 -13.31 3.30
C LYS A 97 3.95 -13.18 3.94
N ARG A 98 3.55 -11.99 4.40
CA ARG A 98 2.23 -11.77 5.02
C ARG A 98 1.11 -11.73 3.98
N ILE A 99 1.36 -11.14 2.81
CA ILE A 99 0.37 -11.04 1.73
C ILE A 99 0.07 -12.43 1.15
N PHE A 100 1.10 -13.24 0.89
CA PHE A 100 0.93 -14.58 0.32
C PHE A 100 0.41 -15.63 1.31
N VAL A 101 0.43 -15.35 2.61
CA VAL A 101 -0.13 -16.24 3.65
C VAL A 101 -1.61 -15.98 3.91
N PHE A 102 -2.21 -14.95 3.32
CA PHE A 102 -3.64 -14.68 3.45
C PHE A 102 -4.41 -15.21 2.23
N PRO A 103 -5.05 -16.39 2.30
CA PRO A 103 -6.09 -16.70 1.33
C PRO A 103 -7.22 -15.68 1.52
N PRO A 104 -7.84 -15.15 0.44
CA PRO A 104 -9.05 -14.39 0.58
C PRO A 104 -10.15 -15.33 1.12
N ALA A 105 -10.41 -15.26 2.42
CA ALA A 105 -11.59 -15.86 3.04
C ALA A 105 -12.79 -14.93 2.79
N ASP A 106 -13.21 -14.81 1.52
CA ASP A 106 -14.49 -14.21 1.16
C ASP A 106 -14.94 -14.82 -0.18
N THR A 107 -15.44 -16.04 -0.10
CA THR A 107 -16.36 -16.60 -1.08
C THR A 107 -17.24 -17.62 -0.35
N LEU A 108 -18.33 -17.14 0.25
CA LEU A 108 -19.56 -17.90 0.54
C LEU A 108 -20.71 -16.92 0.74
#